data_AF-I4LWP9-F1
#
_entry.id   AF-I4LWP9-F1
#
_cell.length_a   1.000
_cell.length_b   1.000
_cell.length_c   1.000
_cell.angle_alpha   90.00
_cell.angle_beta   90.00
_cell.angle_gamma   90.00
#
_symmetry.space_group_name_H-M   'P 1'
#
loop_
_entity.id
_entity.type
_entity.pdbx_description
1 polymer ?
#
loop_
_entity_poly.entity_id
_entity_poly.type
_entity_poly.pdbx_seq_one_letter_code
_entity_poly.pdbx_strand_id
1 'polypeptide(L)'
;MTMFYAHKIKDYVRFAFATIMSLIMCFALSACDGQVPKAAEGHSTKELPNVTSIREKDIRLRVLRSLERANEEKNSSNLDGYMSGPAMLVRTSELAIAAKTGKLDPKTTIPREVAQTIVPTNANWPRDLMTITTTTKDQQSKRLLVIRQDRARSNYKLWAVARLFPGVRLPKFPVSSIGASMGKANDSGLVMTPHAAAAAYADVLQQGESSKFAKSFASDYLRAKLAELSKTVQAGMERNKGSQEQVFASVPNQISVMRASDGSDLVVARIDSVWTRRAGEGRESRPASDEEKALFGNAKATSTMRVTYVNVVAMVVPPAGSNAQIVPVGAERQPIKVEAL
;
A
#
# COMPACT_ATOMS: atom_id res chain seq x y z
N MET A 1 52.27 6.89 102.30
CA MET A 1 53.59 7.55 102.45
C MET A 1 53.72 8.51 101.29
N THR A 2 53.56 9.82 101.58
CA THR A 2 54.07 11.01 100.84
C THR A 2 53.81 11.08 99.32
N MET A 3 53.26 12.12 98.71
CA MET A 3 53.09 13.54 99.07
C MET A 3 52.21 14.16 97.97
N PHE A 4 51.19 14.93 98.34
CA PHE A 4 51.06 16.38 98.07
C PHE A 4 51.14 16.85 96.60
N TYR A 5 50.02 17.39 96.10
CA TYR A 5 49.79 18.80 95.71
C TYR A 5 48.69 18.86 94.62
N ALA A 6 47.42 18.98 94.98
CA ALA A 6 46.70 20.27 95.00
C ALA A 6 46.90 21.06 93.69
N HIS A 7 46.02 20.92 92.69
CA HIS A 7 44.72 21.59 92.61
C HIS A 7 44.82 23.13 92.64
N LYS A 8 44.58 23.72 91.47
CA LYS A 8 44.18 25.11 91.11
C LYS A 8 44.97 25.47 89.86
N ILE A 9 44.39 25.51 88.68
CA ILE A 9 43.49 26.57 88.19
C ILE A 9 42.62 25.87 87.12
N LYS A 10 41.37 25.47 87.37
CA LYS A 10 40.20 26.33 87.54
C LYS A 10 40.00 27.27 86.34
N ASP A 11 39.17 26.80 85.41
CA ASP A 11 38.12 27.60 84.78
C ASP A 11 38.51 28.74 83.82
N TYR A 12 39.52 28.57 82.94
CA TYR A 12 39.78 29.58 81.90
C TYR A 12 40.10 29.09 80.47
N VAL A 13 39.81 27.83 80.12
CA VAL A 13 39.86 27.41 78.70
C VAL A 13 38.63 26.57 78.32
N ARG A 14 37.46 26.99 78.80
CA ARG A 14 36.14 26.50 78.34
C ARG A 14 35.48 27.44 77.33
N PHE A 15 36.23 28.41 76.78
CA PHE A 15 35.72 29.45 75.89
C PHE A 15 36.69 29.77 74.75
N ALA A 16 37.15 28.76 73.98
CA ALA A 16 37.90 29.02 72.74
C ALA A 16 37.98 27.84 71.75
N PHE A 17 37.14 26.80 71.86
CA PHE A 17 37.21 25.64 70.94
C PHE A 17 35.80 25.15 70.52
N ALA A 18 34.96 26.08 70.04
CA ALA A 18 33.64 25.75 69.49
C ALA A 18 33.34 26.51 68.18
N THR A 19 34.36 26.87 67.41
CA THR A 19 34.18 27.65 66.16
C THR A 19 35.12 27.26 65.01
N ILE A 20 35.70 26.05 65.02
CA ILE A 20 36.37 25.49 63.83
C ILE A 20 36.09 23.98 63.76
N MET A 21 34.83 23.60 63.66
CA MET A 21 34.42 22.23 63.29
C MET A 21 33.00 22.24 62.70
N SER A 22 32.71 23.20 61.82
CA SER A 22 31.43 23.25 61.09
C SER A 22 31.56 23.83 59.67
N LEU A 23 32.78 23.81 59.12
CA LEU A 23 33.07 23.85 57.70
C LEU A 23 34.03 22.68 57.45
N ILE A 24 33.84 21.92 56.38
CA ILE A 24 34.52 20.64 56.05
C ILE A 24 33.78 19.40 56.59
N MET A 25 32.52 19.23 56.17
CA MET A 25 32.03 17.93 55.68
C MET A 25 30.74 18.04 54.85
N CYS A 26 30.52 19.17 54.16
CA CYS A 26 29.55 19.30 53.07
C CYS A 26 30.16 18.94 51.69
N PHE A 27 31.19 18.11 51.65
CA PHE A 27 31.86 17.68 50.40
C PHE A 27 31.92 16.15 50.22
N ALA A 28 30.97 15.42 50.80
CA ALA A 28 30.86 13.96 50.63
C ALA A 28 29.61 13.53 49.83
N LEU A 29 29.16 14.36 48.88
CA LEU A 29 28.08 14.01 47.93
C LEU A 29 28.41 14.27 46.45
N SER A 30 29.68 14.58 46.13
CA SER A 30 30.15 14.80 44.75
C SER A 30 31.23 13.79 44.35
N ALA A 31 31.02 12.52 44.69
CA ALA A 31 31.82 11.38 44.21
C ALA A 31 30.88 10.26 43.71
N CYS A 32 30.00 10.63 42.78
CA CYS A 32 29.47 9.73 41.77
C CYS A 32 29.56 10.47 40.44
N ASP A 33 30.79 10.84 40.04
CA ASP A 33 31.08 11.01 38.62
C ASP A 33 31.18 9.59 38.02
N GLY A 34 30.05 8.88 38.07
CA GLY A 34 29.84 7.66 37.34
C GLY A 34 29.82 8.09 35.89
N GLN A 35 30.96 7.87 35.22
CA GLN A 35 31.17 8.04 33.80
C GLN A 35 29.86 7.71 33.08
N VAL A 36 29.17 8.75 32.59
CA VAL A 36 27.87 8.59 31.92
C VAL A 36 28.10 7.49 30.89
N PRO A 37 27.39 6.35 30.93
CA PRO A 37 27.67 5.26 30.02
C PRO A 37 27.59 5.85 28.63
N LYS A 38 28.75 5.92 27.95
CA LYS A 38 28.86 6.41 26.59
C LYS A 38 27.77 5.65 25.84
N ALA A 39 26.78 6.37 25.33
CA ALA A 39 25.68 5.75 24.59
C ALA A 39 26.33 4.77 23.63
N ALA A 40 26.02 3.47 23.80
CA ALA A 40 26.56 2.44 22.92
C ALA A 40 26.34 2.98 21.51
N GLU A 41 27.43 3.13 20.74
CA GLU A 41 27.35 3.53 19.35
C GLU A 41 26.24 2.68 18.75
N GLY A 42 25.19 3.34 18.26
CA GLY A 42 23.97 2.67 17.86
C GLY A 42 24.37 1.56 16.91
N HIS A 43 24.32 0.31 17.40
CA HIS A 43 24.51 -0.82 16.53
C HIS A 43 23.45 -0.62 15.45
N SER A 44 23.89 -0.43 14.21
CA SER A 44 23.01 -0.56 13.06
C SER A 44 22.49 -1.99 13.13
N THR A 45 21.36 -2.16 13.81
CA THR A 45 20.69 -3.43 13.91
C THR A 45 20.29 -3.72 12.49
N LYS A 46 20.98 -4.64 11.83
CA LYS A 46 20.65 -5.04 10.46
C LYS A 46 19.17 -5.39 10.46
N GLU A 47 18.36 -4.59 9.77
CA GLU A 47 16.92 -4.81 9.76
C GLU A 47 16.66 -6.19 9.17
N LEU A 48 16.07 -7.09 9.98
CA LEU A 48 15.75 -8.44 9.56
C LEU A 48 14.36 -8.47 8.92
N PRO A 49 14.09 -9.42 8.02
CA PRO A 49 12.75 -9.64 7.49
C PRO A 49 11.73 -9.76 8.62
N ASN A 50 10.63 -9.00 8.54
CA ASN A 50 9.62 -9.00 9.59
C ASN A 50 8.84 -10.32 9.69
N VAL A 51 8.91 -11.16 8.64
CA VAL A 51 8.16 -12.41 8.51
C VAL A 51 9.06 -13.46 7.84
N THR A 52 9.02 -14.71 8.28
CA THR A 52 9.72 -15.79 7.58
C THR A 52 8.97 -16.21 6.33
N SER A 53 9.64 -16.82 5.34
CA SER A 53 8.96 -17.35 4.14
C SER A 53 7.85 -18.36 4.47
N ILE A 54 8.06 -19.19 5.52
CA ILE A 54 7.05 -20.15 5.99
C ILE A 54 5.83 -19.39 6.52
N ARG A 55 6.04 -18.35 7.33
CA ARG A 55 4.96 -17.56 7.89
C ARG A 55 4.22 -16.74 6.84
N GLU A 56 4.92 -16.22 5.82
CA GLU A 56 4.26 -15.60 4.65
C GLU A 56 3.32 -16.59 3.96
N LYS A 57 3.78 -17.82 3.71
CA LYS A 57 2.98 -18.86 3.06
C LYS A 57 1.71 -19.14 3.86
N ASP A 58 1.81 -19.25 5.18
CA ASP A 58 0.66 -19.45 6.06
C ASP A 58 -0.33 -18.27 6.00
N ILE A 59 0.19 -17.04 6.08
CA ILE A 59 -0.62 -15.81 5.98
C ILE A 59 -1.37 -15.78 4.65
N ARG A 60 -0.67 -16.02 3.55
CA ARG A 60 -1.23 -15.97 2.21
C ARG A 60 -2.27 -17.05 2.01
N LEU A 61 -1.97 -18.31 2.37
CA LEU A 61 -2.93 -19.40 2.24
C LEU A 61 -4.15 -19.24 3.15
N ARG A 62 -3.99 -18.61 4.32
CA ARG A 62 -5.12 -18.22 5.19
C ARG A 62 -6.07 -17.28 4.46
N VAL A 63 -5.54 -16.26 3.77
CA VAL A 63 -6.36 -15.32 3.00
C VAL A 63 -6.99 -16.03 1.79
N LEU A 64 -6.21 -16.79 1.01
CA LEU A 64 -6.72 -17.46 -0.19
C LEU A 64 -7.84 -18.45 0.12
N ARG A 65 -7.75 -19.22 1.20
CA ARG A 65 -8.85 -20.12 1.63
C ARG A 65 -10.13 -19.36 1.96
N SER A 66 -10.03 -18.20 2.59
CA SER A 66 -11.21 -17.38 2.86
C SER A 66 -11.81 -16.83 1.57
N LEU A 67 -10.99 -16.46 0.58
CA LEU A 67 -11.47 -16.01 -0.71
C LEU A 67 -12.14 -17.13 -1.49
N GLU A 68 -11.59 -18.35 -1.45
CA GLU A 68 -12.19 -19.53 -2.07
C GLU A 68 -13.57 -19.81 -1.49
N ARG A 69 -13.71 -19.77 -0.16
CA ARG A 69 -15.02 -19.90 0.50
C ARG A 69 -15.99 -18.79 0.08
N ALA A 70 -15.54 -17.54 0.08
CA ALA A 70 -16.35 -16.42 -0.38
C ALA A 70 -16.79 -16.58 -1.84
N ASN A 71 -15.92 -17.12 -2.69
CA ASN A 71 -16.21 -17.39 -4.09
C ASN A 71 -17.26 -18.50 -4.28
N GLU A 72 -17.16 -19.59 -3.52
CA GLU A 72 -18.12 -20.71 -3.52
C GLU A 72 -19.50 -20.24 -3.04
N GLU A 73 -19.53 -19.49 -1.94
CA GLU A 73 -20.75 -18.94 -1.34
C GLU A 73 -21.29 -17.71 -2.10
N LYS A 74 -20.50 -17.14 -3.02
CA LYS A 74 -20.75 -15.84 -3.69
C LYS A 74 -21.11 -14.73 -2.70
N ASN A 75 -20.43 -14.73 -1.54
CA ASN A 75 -20.79 -13.91 -0.39
C ASN A 75 -19.57 -13.14 0.15
N SER A 76 -19.74 -11.83 0.35
CA SER A 76 -18.69 -10.92 0.83
C SER A 76 -18.70 -10.68 2.35
N SER A 77 -19.66 -11.20 3.12
CA SER A 77 -19.89 -10.83 4.52
C SER A 77 -18.68 -11.06 5.45
N ASN A 78 -17.83 -12.05 5.18
CA ASN A 78 -16.70 -12.41 6.04
C ASN A 78 -15.34 -11.89 5.53
N LEU A 79 -15.32 -11.05 4.49
CA LEU A 79 -14.07 -10.62 3.87
C LEU A 79 -13.27 -9.65 4.71
N ASP A 80 -13.90 -8.90 5.62
CA ASP A 80 -13.25 -7.90 6.46
C ASP A 80 -12.13 -8.49 7.33
N GLY A 81 -12.21 -9.77 7.72
CA GLY A 81 -11.16 -10.49 8.44
C GLY A 81 -9.90 -10.82 7.60
N TYR A 82 -9.98 -10.70 6.28
CA TYR A 82 -8.97 -11.20 5.33
C TYR A 82 -8.60 -10.21 4.24
N MET A 83 -9.41 -9.18 4.00
CA MET A 83 -9.22 -8.16 2.98
C MET A 83 -9.40 -6.76 3.56
N SER A 84 -8.76 -5.80 2.92
CA SER A 84 -8.90 -4.38 3.22
C SER A 84 -8.61 -3.56 1.96
N GLY A 85 -8.71 -2.23 2.05
CA GLY A 85 -8.27 -1.32 0.99
C GLY A 85 -8.98 -1.56 -0.35
N PRO A 86 -8.31 -1.30 -1.49
CA PRO A 86 -8.92 -1.48 -2.80
C PRO A 86 -9.30 -2.94 -3.11
N ALA A 87 -8.57 -3.93 -2.61
CA ALA A 87 -8.91 -5.34 -2.86
C ALA A 87 -10.29 -5.71 -2.26
N MET A 88 -10.63 -5.18 -1.08
CA MET A 88 -11.95 -5.39 -0.49
C MET A 88 -13.08 -4.83 -1.37
N LEU A 89 -12.90 -3.62 -1.92
CA LEU A 89 -13.90 -2.99 -2.80
C LEU A 89 -14.09 -3.79 -4.09
N VAL A 90 -12.98 -4.18 -4.73
CA VAL A 90 -12.98 -4.98 -5.95
C VAL A 90 -13.68 -6.32 -5.70
N ARG A 91 -13.26 -7.09 -4.68
CA ARG A 91 -13.82 -8.42 -4.41
C ARG A 91 -15.29 -8.37 -3.98
N THR A 92 -15.69 -7.35 -3.23
CA THR A 92 -17.10 -7.16 -2.88
C THR A 92 -17.95 -6.99 -4.14
N SER A 93 -17.48 -6.21 -5.11
CA SER A 93 -18.19 -6.06 -6.37
C SER A 93 -18.17 -7.34 -7.21
N GLU A 94 -17.03 -8.02 -7.32
CA GLU A 94 -16.91 -9.28 -8.06
C GLU A 94 -17.91 -10.33 -7.56
N LEU A 95 -18.06 -10.45 -6.23
CA LEU A 95 -19.01 -11.37 -5.61
C LEU A 95 -20.46 -10.92 -5.78
N ALA A 96 -20.74 -9.61 -5.67
CA ALA A 96 -22.08 -9.08 -5.91
C ALA A 96 -22.55 -9.33 -7.36
N ILE A 97 -21.63 -9.22 -8.34
CA ILE A 97 -21.90 -9.59 -9.72
C ILE A 97 -22.13 -11.09 -9.82
N ALA A 98 -21.24 -11.92 -9.26
CA ALA A 98 -21.35 -13.37 -9.33
C ALA A 98 -22.61 -13.94 -8.67
N ALA A 99 -23.10 -13.31 -7.60
CA ALA A 99 -24.36 -13.65 -6.96
C ALA A 99 -25.56 -13.45 -7.91
N LYS A 100 -25.50 -12.46 -8.81
CA LYS A 100 -26.56 -12.14 -9.77
C LYS A 100 -26.42 -12.91 -11.09
N THR A 101 -25.20 -13.11 -11.57
CA THR A 101 -24.92 -13.79 -12.85
C THR A 101 -24.75 -15.30 -12.70
N GLY A 102 -24.59 -15.79 -11.47
CA GLY A 102 -24.28 -17.18 -11.15
C GLY A 102 -22.81 -17.56 -11.37
N LYS A 103 -21.97 -16.67 -11.92
CA LYS A 103 -20.59 -16.96 -12.34
C LYS A 103 -19.61 -15.85 -11.92
N LEU A 104 -18.48 -16.25 -11.36
CA LEU A 104 -17.32 -15.38 -11.19
C LEU A 104 -16.54 -15.20 -12.49
N ASP A 105 -16.02 -13.99 -12.74
CA ASP A 105 -15.07 -13.79 -13.84
C ASP A 105 -13.84 -14.69 -13.59
N PRO A 106 -13.43 -15.56 -14.54
CA PRO A 106 -12.22 -16.36 -14.44
C PRO A 106 -10.97 -15.56 -14.05
N LYS A 107 -10.91 -14.27 -14.41
CA LYS A 107 -9.81 -13.36 -14.07
C LYS A 107 -9.68 -13.08 -12.57
N THR A 108 -10.71 -13.36 -11.77
CA THR A 108 -10.67 -13.21 -10.30
C THR A 108 -9.82 -14.28 -9.60
N THR A 109 -9.40 -15.33 -10.33
CA THR A 109 -8.58 -16.43 -9.81
C THR A 109 -7.21 -15.93 -9.37
N ILE A 110 -6.80 -16.32 -8.15
CA ILE A 110 -5.47 -16.07 -7.60
C ILE A 110 -4.77 -17.42 -7.38
N PRO A 111 -3.67 -17.70 -8.09
CA PRO A 111 -2.92 -18.94 -7.89
C PRO A 111 -2.35 -19.07 -6.47
N ARG A 112 -2.35 -20.30 -5.94
CA ARG A 112 -1.70 -20.63 -4.66
C ARG A 112 -0.19 -20.74 -4.78
N GLU A 113 0.32 -21.04 -5.96
CA GLU A 113 1.75 -21.09 -6.23
C GLU A 113 2.29 -19.70 -6.54
N VAL A 114 3.54 -19.47 -6.14
CA VAL A 114 4.17 -18.15 -6.20
C VAL A 114 5.50 -18.24 -6.92
N ALA A 115 5.77 -17.25 -7.75
CA ALA A 115 7.05 -17.09 -8.42
C ALA A 115 8.06 -16.36 -7.52
N GLN A 116 7.59 -15.44 -6.69
CA GLN A 116 8.45 -14.64 -5.81
C GLN A 116 7.67 -14.12 -4.61
N THR A 117 8.35 -14.01 -3.47
CA THR A 117 7.86 -13.41 -2.23
C THR A 117 8.84 -12.34 -1.78
N ILE A 118 8.33 -11.16 -1.44
CA ILE A 118 9.09 -9.99 -1.02
C ILE A 118 8.61 -9.63 0.38
N VAL A 119 9.53 -9.71 1.34
CA VAL A 119 9.24 -9.48 2.75
C VAL A 119 9.85 -8.17 3.19
N PRO A 120 9.10 -7.27 3.87
CA PRO A 120 9.65 -6.01 4.34
C PRO A 120 10.64 -6.24 5.50
N THR A 121 11.56 -5.29 5.68
CA THR A 121 12.41 -5.19 6.88
C THR A 121 11.94 -4.09 7.85
N ASN A 122 11.00 -3.25 7.40
CA ASN A 122 10.59 -2.03 8.09
C ASN A 122 10.12 -2.27 9.53
N ALA A 123 10.64 -1.46 10.45
CA ALA A 123 10.21 -1.51 11.86
C ALA A 123 8.78 -0.97 12.06
N ASN A 124 8.38 0.04 11.27
CA ASN A 124 7.13 0.77 11.46
C ASN A 124 5.94 0.13 10.75
N TRP A 125 4.74 0.61 11.09
CA TRP A 125 3.46 0.20 10.52
C TRP A 125 2.89 1.27 9.60
N PRO A 126 2.12 0.91 8.55
CA PRO A 126 1.79 -0.45 8.12
C PRO A 126 2.99 -1.19 7.49
N ARG A 127 2.94 -2.53 7.49
CA ARG A 127 3.93 -3.38 6.80
C ARG A 127 3.29 -4.12 5.64
N ASP A 128 3.92 -4.04 4.48
CA ASP A 128 3.44 -4.67 3.26
C ASP A 128 4.34 -5.82 2.84
N LEU A 129 3.75 -7.01 2.76
CA LEU A 129 4.31 -8.14 2.03
C LEU A 129 3.86 -8.02 0.57
N MET A 130 4.76 -8.33 -0.37
CA MET A 130 4.38 -8.46 -1.77
C MET A 130 4.64 -9.87 -2.27
N THR A 131 3.65 -10.45 -2.93
CA THR A 131 3.76 -11.80 -3.48
C THR A 131 3.36 -11.79 -4.94
N ILE A 132 4.23 -12.34 -5.79
CA ILE A 132 3.99 -12.50 -7.22
C ILE A 132 3.63 -13.96 -7.46
N THR A 133 2.43 -14.21 -7.96
CA THR A 133 1.95 -15.58 -8.22
C THR A 133 2.65 -16.21 -9.43
N THR A 134 2.47 -17.52 -9.61
CA THR A 134 2.62 -18.14 -10.95
C THR A 134 1.50 -17.66 -11.88
N THR A 135 1.54 -18.07 -13.15
CA THR A 135 0.39 -17.89 -14.05
C THR A 135 -0.76 -18.79 -13.58
N THR A 136 -1.99 -18.47 -13.96
CA THR A 136 -3.13 -19.37 -13.72
C THR A 136 -3.00 -20.62 -14.60
N LYS A 137 -3.80 -21.66 -14.31
CA LYS A 137 -3.79 -22.92 -15.09
C LYS A 137 -4.09 -22.68 -16.57
N ASP A 138 -4.95 -21.71 -16.88
CA ASP A 138 -5.30 -21.23 -18.22
C ASP A 138 -4.35 -20.15 -18.76
N GLN A 139 -3.13 -20.05 -18.21
CA GLN A 139 -2.06 -19.17 -18.68
C GLN A 139 -2.37 -17.66 -18.62
N GLN A 140 -3.29 -17.22 -17.76
CA GLN A 140 -3.45 -15.80 -17.49
C GLN A 140 -2.24 -15.27 -16.72
N SER A 141 -1.99 -13.97 -16.90
CA SER A 141 -0.87 -13.27 -16.28
C SER A 141 -0.74 -13.50 -14.77
N LYS A 142 0.48 -13.35 -14.26
CA LYS A 142 0.74 -13.39 -12.82
C LYS A 142 -0.05 -12.29 -12.08
N ARG A 143 -0.36 -12.53 -10.81
CA ARG A 143 -0.96 -11.54 -9.90
C ARG A 143 0.13 -10.99 -8.99
N LEU A 144 0.17 -9.68 -8.83
CA LEU A 144 0.88 -9.01 -7.75
C LEU A 144 -0.10 -8.82 -6.59
N LEU A 145 0.21 -9.42 -5.44
CA LEU A 145 -0.57 -9.34 -4.22
C LEU A 145 0.16 -8.42 -3.25
N VAL A 146 -0.54 -7.45 -2.68
CA VAL A 146 -0.06 -6.68 -1.52
C VAL A 146 -0.83 -7.15 -0.30
N ILE A 147 -0.13 -7.74 0.67
CA ILE A 147 -0.70 -8.23 1.91
C ILE A 147 -0.20 -7.34 3.05
N ARG A 148 -1.11 -6.56 3.62
CA ARG A 148 -0.83 -5.48 4.58
C ARG A 148 -1.17 -5.90 6.00
N GLN A 149 -0.30 -5.53 6.93
CA GLN A 149 -0.62 -5.50 8.36
C GLN A 149 -0.60 -4.05 8.83
N ASP A 150 -1.73 -3.56 9.34
CA ASP A 150 -1.89 -2.14 9.69
C ASP A 150 -1.26 -1.77 11.04
N ARG A 151 -1.21 -2.73 11.97
CA ARG A 151 -0.63 -2.56 13.32
C ARG A 151 -0.07 -3.88 13.85
N ALA A 152 0.81 -3.80 14.86
CA ALA A 152 1.53 -4.95 15.40
C ALA A 152 0.67 -6.17 15.77
N ARG A 153 -0.55 -5.96 16.23
CA ARG A 153 -1.46 -7.03 16.68
C ARG A 153 -2.59 -7.35 15.68
N SER A 154 -2.67 -6.64 14.54
CA SER A 154 -3.65 -6.98 13.51
C SER A 154 -3.17 -8.17 12.67
N ASN A 155 -4.11 -8.96 12.16
CA ASN A 155 -3.79 -9.93 11.13
C ASN A 155 -3.43 -9.24 9.81
N TYR A 156 -2.53 -9.86 9.05
CA TYR A 156 -2.26 -9.51 7.66
C TYR A 156 -3.49 -9.74 6.77
N LYS A 157 -3.88 -8.75 5.97
CA LYS A 157 -5.01 -8.81 5.04
C LYS A 157 -4.56 -8.52 3.61
N LEU A 158 -5.20 -9.12 2.62
CA LEU A 158 -4.99 -8.74 1.23
C LEU A 158 -5.53 -7.32 1.01
N TRP A 159 -4.63 -6.40 0.70
CA TRP A 159 -4.92 -4.98 0.55
C TRP A 159 -5.10 -4.58 -0.92
N ALA A 160 -4.28 -5.13 -1.82
CA ALA A 160 -4.38 -4.90 -3.26
C ALA A 160 -4.04 -6.15 -4.07
N VAL A 161 -4.66 -6.24 -5.24
CA VAL A 161 -4.32 -7.20 -6.30
C VAL A 161 -4.19 -6.42 -7.60
N ALA A 162 -3.12 -6.66 -8.34
CA ALA A 162 -2.98 -6.20 -9.71
C ALA A 162 -2.61 -7.38 -10.62
N ARG A 163 -3.23 -7.47 -11.80
CA ARG A 163 -2.77 -8.40 -12.85
C ARG A 163 -1.58 -7.79 -13.56
N LEU A 164 -0.45 -8.48 -13.57
CA LEU A 164 0.71 -8.02 -14.31
C LEU A 164 0.42 -8.05 -15.82
N PHE A 165 0.90 -7.07 -16.56
CA PHE A 165 0.70 -7.05 -18.00
C PHE A 165 1.53 -8.16 -18.67
N PRO A 166 1.09 -8.70 -19.82
CA PRO A 166 1.86 -9.71 -20.54
C PRO A 166 3.27 -9.22 -20.87
N GLY A 167 4.29 -10.05 -20.60
CA GLY A 167 5.68 -9.78 -20.98
C GLY A 167 6.43 -8.73 -20.14
N VAL A 168 5.81 -8.12 -19.13
CA VAL A 168 6.49 -7.13 -18.29
C VAL A 168 7.61 -7.75 -17.47
N ARG A 169 8.66 -6.96 -17.26
CA ARG A 169 9.78 -7.30 -16.39
C ARG A 169 9.70 -6.44 -15.15
N LEU A 170 9.60 -7.08 -13.99
CA LEU A 170 9.73 -6.42 -12.71
C LEU A 170 11.22 -6.26 -12.36
N PRO A 171 11.58 -5.21 -11.60
CA PRO A 171 12.93 -5.08 -11.10
C PRO A 171 13.25 -6.23 -10.12
N LYS A 172 14.54 -6.43 -9.84
CA LYS A 172 14.96 -7.45 -8.88
C LYS A 172 14.69 -6.96 -7.47
N PHE A 173 14.17 -7.84 -6.62
CA PHE A 173 14.04 -7.59 -5.18
C PHE A 173 14.99 -8.50 -4.42
N PRO A 174 15.44 -8.09 -3.22
CA PRO A 174 16.10 -8.99 -2.30
C PRO A 174 15.29 -10.27 -2.08
N VAL A 175 15.99 -11.38 -1.92
CA VAL A 175 15.37 -12.64 -1.52
C VAL A 175 14.74 -12.50 -0.12
N SER A 176 13.71 -13.27 0.16
CA SER A 176 12.92 -13.13 1.39
C SER A 176 13.71 -13.34 2.69
N SER A 177 14.83 -14.08 2.66
CA SER A 177 15.73 -14.25 3.80
C SER A 177 16.56 -13.00 4.14
N ILE A 178 16.72 -12.08 3.18
CA ILE A 178 17.38 -10.78 3.37
C ILE A 178 16.32 -9.70 3.64
N GLY A 179 15.21 -9.75 2.90
CA GLY A 179 14.13 -8.77 3.00
C GLY A 179 14.42 -7.50 2.18
N ALA A 180 13.34 -6.81 1.82
CA ALA A 180 13.36 -5.57 1.07
C ALA A 180 12.91 -4.42 1.97
N SER A 181 13.43 -3.22 1.72
CA SER A 181 12.91 -2.01 2.38
C SER A 181 11.64 -1.55 1.68
N MET A 182 10.63 -1.14 2.43
CA MET A 182 9.51 -0.38 1.86
C MET A 182 9.97 1.03 1.51
N GLY A 183 9.57 1.49 0.33
CA GLY A 183 9.78 2.87 -0.10
C GLY A 183 8.83 3.83 0.60
N LYS A 184 9.05 5.14 0.40
CA LYS A 184 8.19 6.20 0.94
C LYS A 184 7.31 6.78 -0.16
N ALA A 185 6.06 7.08 0.17
CA ALA A 185 5.12 7.63 -0.82
C ALA A 185 5.54 8.99 -1.40
N ASN A 186 6.39 9.73 -0.67
CA ASN A 186 6.94 11.02 -1.06
C ASN A 186 8.46 10.97 -1.32
N ASP A 187 9.02 9.81 -1.67
CA ASP A 187 10.46 9.69 -1.93
C ASP A 187 10.89 10.53 -3.15
N SER A 188 11.66 11.58 -2.89
CA SER A 188 12.21 12.48 -3.91
C SER A 188 13.50 11.95 -4.56
N GLY A 189 14.01 10.79 -4.13
CA GLY A 189 15.14 10.09 -4.76
C GLY A 189 14.80 9.37 -6.06
N LEU A 190 13.57 9.51 -6.55
CA LEU A 190 13.06 8.90 -7.78
C LEU A 190 12.84 9.96 -8.88
N VAL A 191 12.65 9.52 -10.13
CA VAL A 191 12.29 10.42 -11.24
C VAL A 191 10.98 11.18 -11.00
N MET A 192 10.11 10.62 -10.15
CA MET A 192 8.88 11.24 -9.65
C MET A 192 8.54 10.59 -8.31
N THR A 193 8.02 11.33 -7.33
CA THR A 193 7.59 10.69 -6.07
C THR A 193 6.45 9.70 -6.33
N PRO A 194 6.31 8.61 -5.57
CA PRO A 194 5.23 7.63 -5.79
C PRO A 194 3.81 8.24 -5.79
N HIS A 195 3.53 9.21 -4.91
CA HIS A 195 2.27 9.97 -4.92
C HIS A 195 2.08 10.76 -6.21
N ALA A 196 3.10 11.49 -6.66
CA ALA A 196 3.04 12.26 -7.90
C ALA A 196 2.92 11.32 -9.11
N ALA A 197 3.58 10.17 -9.12
CA ALA A 197 3.47 9.17 -10.18
C ALA A 197 2.05 8.61 -10.31
N ALA A 198 1.39 8.31 -9.19
CA ALA A 198 -0.01 7.86 -9.21
C ALA A 198 -0.96 8.95 -9.73
N ALA A 199 -0.78 10.21 -9.33
CA ALA A 199 -1.57 11.33 -9.81
C ALA A 199 -1.31 11.65 -11.29
N ALA A 200 -0.04 11.65 -11.71
CA ALA A 200 0.35 11.85 -13.10
C ALA A 200 -0.20 10.73 -13.99
N TYR A 201 -0.16 9.47 -13.54
CA TYR A 201 -0.74 8.37 -14.31
C TYR A 201 -2.26 8.49 -14.45
N ALA A 202 -2.98 8.96 -13.42
CA ALA A 202 -4.40 9.27 -13.54
C ALA A 202 -4.68 10.35 -14.60
N ASP A 203 -3.84 11.39 -14.67
CA ASP A 203 -3.94 12.41 -15.72
C ASP A 203 -3.64 11.85 -17.12
N VAL A 204 -2.68 10.94 -17.25
CA VAL A 204 -2.39 10.24 -18.51
C VAL A 204 -3.55 9.30 -18.91
N LEU A 205 -4.20 8.63 -17.96
CA LEU A 205 -5.41 7.84 -18.24
C LEU A 205 -6.56 8.73 -18.75
N GLN A 206 -6.64 9.97 -18.24
CA GLN A 206 -7.64 10.96 -18.62
C GLN A 206 -7.41 11.55 -20.02
N GLN A 207 -6.18 12.02 -20.27
CA GLN A 207 -5.87 12.86 -21.44
C GLN A 207 -5.08 12.12 -22.53
N GLY A 208 -4.65 10.88 -22.27
CA GLY A 208 -3.81 10.12 -23.19
C GLY A 208 -2.52 10.85 -23.53
N GLU A 209 -2.17 10.88 -24.82
CA GLU A 209 -0.98 11.55 -25.35
C GLU A 209 -1.00 13.09 -25.17
N SER A 210 -2.17 13.68 -24.92
CA SER A 210 -2.29 15.11 -24.65
C SER A 210 -1.91 15.49 -23.22
N SER A 211 -1.75 14.51 -22.32
CA SER A 211 -1.27 14.78 -20.96
C SER A 211 0.15 15.34 -20.99
N LYS A 212 0.40 16.36 -20.17
CA LYS A 212 1.76 16.89 -19.96
C LYS A 212 2.72 15.84 -19.38
N PHE A 213 2.20 14.76 -18.78
CA PHE A 213 2.97 13.67 -18.20
C PHE A 213 3.13 12.47 -19.14
N ALA A 214 2.53 12.47 -20.35
CA ALA A 214 2.53 11.32 -21.25
C ALA A 214 3.95 10.79 -21.52
N LYS A 215 4.91 11.69 -21.74
CA LYS A 215 6.33 11.36 -22.00
C LYS A 215 7.05 10.77 -20.78
N SER A 216 6.52 10.91 -19.57
CA SER A 216 7.11 10.34 -18.36
C SER A 216 6.82 8.85 -18.21
N PHE A 217 5.86 8.29 -18.97
CA PHE A 217 5.44 6.89 -18.85
C PHE A 217 5.72 6.10 -20.12
N ALA A 218 6.32 4.93 -19.96
CA ALA A 218 6.40 3.93 -21.03
C ALA A 218 4.99 3.46 -21.43
N SER A 219 4.80 3.12 -22.71
CA SER A 219 3.53 2.57 -23.19
C SER A 219 3.13 1.32 -22.39
N ASP A 220 1.83 1.14 -22.19
CA ASP A 220 1.33 0.04 -21.35
C ASP A 220 -0.02 -0.51 -21.84
N TYR A 221 -0.33 -1.70 -21.34
CA TYR A 221 -1.51 -2.47 -21.75
C TYR A 221 -2.83 -1.83 -21.32
N LEU A 222 -2.89 -1.22 -20.13
CA LEU A 222 -4.13 -0.61 -19.62
C LEU A 222 -4.52 0.60 -20.47
N ARG A 223 -3.57 1.50 -20.76
CA ARG A 223 -3.81 2.67 -21.60
C ARG A 223 -4.25 2.27 -23.01
N ALA A 224 -3.59 1.29 -23.61
CA ALA A 224 -3.98 0.77 -24.92
C ALA A 224 -5.43 0.22 -24.92
N LYS A 225 -5.80 -0.56 -23.91
CA LYS A 225 -7.15 -1.13 -23.79
C LYS A 225 -8.23 -0.08 -23.52
N LEU A 226 -7.93 0.92 -22.69
CA LEU A 226 -8.86 2.01 -22.43
C LEU A 226 -9.03 2.91 -23.67
N ALA A 227 -7.96 3.18 -24.43
CA ALA A 227 -8.06 3.91 -25.68
C ALA A 227 -8.93 3.18 -26.72
N GLU A 228 -8.75 1.86 -26.86
CA GLU A 228 -9.58 1.00 -27.72
C GLU A 228 -11.05 1.02 -27.31
N LEU A 229 -11.32 0.86 -26.01
CA LEU A 229 -12.67 0.93 -25.43
C LEU A 229 -13.31 2.30 -25.66
N SER A 230 -12.61 3.38 -25.31
CA SER A 230 -13.09 4.76 -25.46
C SER A 230 -13.39 5.06 -26.91
N LYS A 231 -12.54 4.67 -27.87
CA LYS A 231 -12.79 4.84 -29.31
C LYS A 231 -14.04 4.10 -29.76
N THR A 232 -14.21 2.85 -29.31
CA THR A 232 -15.36 2.00 -29.68
C THR A 232 -16.66 2.59 -29.15
N VAL A 233 -16.66 3.00 -27.89
CA VAL A 233 -17.84 3.59 -27.26
C VAL A 233 -18.14 4.97 -27.85
N GLN A 234 -17.12 5.78 -28.14
CA GLN A 234 -17.29 7.12 -28.70
C GLN A 234 -18.01 7.05 -30.05
N ALA A 235 -17.56 6.17 -30.94
CA ALA A 235 -18.20 5.94 -32.22
C ALA A 235 -19.67 5.50 -32.06
N GLY A 236 -19.95 4.67 -31.05
CA GLY A 236 -21.32 4.27 -30.70
C GLY A 236 -22.17 5.43 -30.18
N MET A 237 -21.60 6.30 -29.34
CA MET A 237 -22.30 7.45 -28.76
C MET A 237 -22.60 8.51 -29.83
N GLU A 238 -21.65 8.83 -30.70
CA GLU A 238 -21.80 9.83 -31.77
C GLU A 238 -22.90 9.45 -32.78
N ARG A 239 -22.92 8.19 -33.23
CA ARG A 239 -24.03 7.65 -34.07
C ARG A 239 -25.40 7.84 -33.43
N ASN A 240 -25.41 7.89 -32.10
CA ASN A 240 -26.59 8.00 -31.26
C ASN A 240 -26.73 9.40 -30.62
N LYS A 241 -26.11 10.44 -31.19
CA LYS A 241 -26.17 11.83 -30.69
C LYS A 241 -25.96 11.95 -29.17
N GLY A 242 -25.19 11.03 -28.60
CA GLY A 242 -24.86 10.97 -27.18
C GLY A 242 -23.43 11.41 -26.94
N SER A 243 -23.04 11.45 -25.66
CA SER A 243 -21.67 11.78 -25.25
C SER A 243 -21.20 10.87 -24.13
N GLN A 244 -19.88 10.77 -23.98
CA GLN A 244 -19.28 10.10 -22.84
C GLN A 244 -18.13 10.93 -22.29
N GLU A 245 -17.87 10.72 -21.01
CA GLU A 245 -16.76 11.34 -20.30
C GLU A 245 -16.33 10.38 -19.20
N GLN A 246 -15.03 10.11 -19.13
CA GLN A 246 -14.46 9.35 -18.02
C GLN A 246 -13.53 10.28 -17.26
N VAL A 247 -13.66 10.32 -15.93
CA VAL A 247 -12.82 11.12 -15.03
C VAL A 247 -11.96 10.19 -14.19
N PHE A 248 -10.64 10.39 -14.13
CA PHE A 248 -9.72 9.61 -13.30
C PHE A 248 -9.13 10.45 -12.16
N ALA A 249 -9.04 9.86 -10.96
CA ALA A 249 -8.43 10.50 -9.80
C ALA A 249 -7.65 9.49 -8.96
N SER A 250 -6.38 9.80 -8.64
CA SER A 250 -5.62 9.00 -7.68
C SER A 250 -6.16 9.20 -6.26
N VAL A 251 -6.01 8.19 -5.41
CA VAL A 251 -6.41 8.25 -4.00
C VAL A 251 -5.15 8.32 -3.13
N PRO A 252 -4.75 9.50 -2.61
CA PRO A 252 -3.43 9.70 -2.02
C PRO A 252 -3.06 8.68 -0.94
N ASN A 253 -3.96 8.37 0.00
CA ASN A 253 -3.68 7.47 1.12
C ASN A 253 -3.86 5.98 0.80
N GLN A 254 -4.04 5.62 -0.48
CA GLN A 254 -4.22 4.24 -0.93
C GLN A 254 -3.05 3.82 -1.82
N ILE A 255 -1.87 3.76 -1.21
CA ILE A 255 -0.60 3.44 -1.87
C ILE A 255 0.22 2.44 -1.04
N SER A 256 0.99 1.60 -1.73
CA SER A 256 2.00 0.69 -1.20
C SER A 256 3.27 0.84 -2.04
N VAL A 257 4.44 0.87 -1.41
CA VAL A 257 5.72 1.12 -2.09
C VAL A 257 6.76 0.13 -1.58
N MET A 258 7.43 -0.56 -2.50
CA MET A 258 8.52 -1.50 -2.18
C MET A 258 9.77 -1.17 -2.98
N ARG A 259 10.90 -0.99 -2.29
CA ARG A 259 12.21 -0.70 -2.90
C ARG A 259 12.79 -1.95 -3.54
N ALA A 260 13.14 -1.84 -4.81
CA ALA A 260 13.90 -2.84 -5.53
C ALA A 260 15.42 -2.68 -5.31
N SER A 261 16.18 -3.73 -5.64
CA SER A 261 17.63 -3.77 -5.50
C SER A 261 18.38 -2.76 -6.37
N ASP A 262 17.77 -2.28 -7.46
CA ASP A 262 18.34 -1.30 -8.38
C ASP A 262 18.02 0.16 -8.00
N GLY A 263 17.38 0.38 -6.84
CA GLY A 263 17.00 1.71 -6.37
C GLY A 263 15.65 2.20 -6.89
N SER A 264 14.99 1.48 -7.80
CA SER A 264 13.62 1.78 -8.22
C SER A 264 12.60 1.41 -7.15
N ASP A 265 11.42 2.03 -7.21
CA ASP A 265 10.28 1.66 -6.37
C ASP A 265 9.18 0.98 -7.20
N LEU A 266 8.72 -0.18 -6.73
CA LEU A 266 7.46 -0.76 -7.19
C LEU A 266 6.33 -0.14 -6.37
N VAL A 267 5.52 0.66 -7.06
CA VAL A 267 4.41 1.42 -6.50
C VAL A 267 3.10 0.75 -6.89
N VAL A 268 2.27 0.42 -5.91
CA VAL A 268 0.90 -0.06 -6.10
C VAL A 268 -0.06 0.99 -5.55
N ALA A 269 -0.90 1.57 -6.40
CA ALA A 269 -1.78 2.68 -6.04
C ALA A 269 -3.22 2.45 -6.51
N ARG A 270 -4.17 2.98 -5.76
CA ARG A 270 -5.58 3.08 -6.18
C ARG A 270 -5.80 4.36 -6.99
N ILE A 271 -6.46 4.20 -8.12
CA ILE A 271 -7.01 5.28 -8.96
C ILE A 271 -8.51 4.99 -9.14
N ASP A 272 -9.36 5.91 -8.72
CA ASP A 272 -10.79 5.81 -9.00
C ASP A 272 -11.08 6.38 -10.39
N SER A 273 -12.09 5.83 -11.07
CA SER A 273 -12.59 6.45 -12.30
C SER A 273 -14.10 6.44 -12.37
N VAL A 274 -14.68 7.55 -12.79
CA VAL A 274 -16.12 7.72 -12.98
C VAL A 274 -16.40 7.90 -14.46
N TRP A 275 -17.14 6.96 -15.06
CA TRP A 275 -17.53 7.00 -16.45
C TRP A 275 -18.99 7.40 -16.59
N THR A 276 -19.23 8.58 -17.16
CA THR A 276 -20.55 9.13 -17.41
C THR A 276 -20.90 9.01 -18.89
N ARG A 277 -22.02 8.37 -19.20
CA ARG A 277 -22.53 8.18 -20.57
C ARG A 277 -23.92 8.79 -20.67
N ARG A 278 -24.08 9.73 -21.59
CA ARG A 278 -25.32 10.47 -21.87
C ARG A 278 -25.88 10.03 -23.22
N ALA A 279 -27.04 9.40 -23.21
CA ALA A 279 -27.76 9.03 -24.42
C ALA A 279 -28.25 10.29 -25.15
N GLY A 280 -28.42 10.20 -26.47
CA GLY A 280 -29.05 11.27 -27.25
C GLY A 280 -30.51 11.48 -26.87
N GLU A 281 -31.09 12.57 -27.37
CA GLU A 281 -32.46 13.00 -27.04
C GLU A 281 -33.50 11.87 -27.18
N GLY A 282 -34.42 11.81 -26.21
CA GLY A 282 -35.50 10.83 -26.14
C GLY A 282 -35.06 9.40 -25.81
N ARG A 283 -33.78 9.15 -25.50
CA ARG A 283 -33.23 7.81 -25.24
C ARG A 283 -32.73 7.64 -23.82
N GLU A 284 -32.68 6.38 -23.42
CA GLU A 284 -32.10 5.95 -22.17
C GLU A 284 -30.69 5.41 -22.37
N SER A 285 -29.83 5.67 -21.40
CA SER A 285 -28.49 5.07 -21.29
C SER A 285 -28.62 3.70 -20.62
N ARG A 286 -28.12 2.64 -21.26
CA ARG A 286 -28.20 1.26 -20.76
C ARG A 286 -26.82 0.67 -20.43
N PRO A 287 -26.70 -0.23 -19.43
CA PRO A 287 -25.43 -0.81 -19.03
C PRO A 287 -24.67 -1.41 -20.22
N ALA A 288 -23.36 -1.17 -20.30
CA ALA A 288 -22.52 -1.56 -21.44
C ALA A 288 -21.95 -2.98 -21.33
N SER A 289 -22.07 -3.62 -20.17
CA SER A 289 -21.55 -4.97 -19.93
C SER A 289 -22.44 -5.76 -18.98
N ASP A 290 -22.24 -7.07 -18.90
CA ASP A 290 -23.01 -7.92 -17.99
C ASP A 290 -22.68 -7.64 -16.52
N GLU A 291 -21.45 -7.23 -16.21
CA GLU A 291 -21.06 -6.74 -14.88
C GLU A 291 -21.84 -5.47 -14.53
N GLU A 292 -21.95 -4.53 -15.46
CA GLU A 292 -22.71 -3.31 -15.22
C GLU A 292 -24.21 -3.60 -15.08
N LYS A 293 -24.77 -4.49 -15.91
CA LYS A 293 -26.18 -4.93 -15.80
C LYS A 293 -26.44 -5.54 -14.43
N ALA A 294 -25.53 -6.43 -13.98
CA ALA A 294 -25.63 -7.03 -12.67
C ALA A 294 -25.61 -5.96 -11.57
N LEU A 295 -24.67 -5.01 -11.60
CA LEU A 295 -24.59 -3.95 -10.60
C LEU A 295 -25.80 -3.00 -10.62
N PHE A 296 -26.29 -2.65 -11.80
CA PHE A 296 -27.45 -1.77 -12.00
C PHE A 296 -28.75 -2.40 -11.46
N GLY A 297 -28.89 -3.73 -11.60
CA GLY A 297 -30.04 -4.47 -11.09
C GLY A 297 -31.35 -3.99 -11.71
N ASN A 298 -32.35 -3.72 -10.86
CA ASN A 298 -33.71 -3.35 -11.28
C ASN A 298 -33.94 -1.83 -11.33
N ALA A 299 -32.88 -1.02 -11.26
CA ALA A 299 -33.00 0.43 -11.35
C ALA A 299 -33.59 0.85 -12.72
N LYS A 300 -34.35 1.95 -12.72
CA LYS A 300 -34.90 2.50 -13.96
C LYS A 300 -33.82 3.30 -14.68
N ALA A 301 -33.61 3.01 -15.96
CA ALA A 301 -32.68 3.78 -16.78
C ALA A 301 -33.20 5.20 -17.02
N THR A 302 -32.28 6.16 -17.09
CA THR A 302 -32.53 7.54 -17.50
C THR A 302 -31.64 7.85 -18.70
N SER A 303 -31.64 9.11 -19.18
CA SER A 303 -30.75 9.52 -20.27
C SER A 303 -29.27 9.52 -19.89
N THR A 304 -28.94 9.52 -18.60
CA THR A 304 -27.55 9.58 -18.13
C THR A 304 -27.24 8.43 -17.20
N MET A 305 -26.08 7.80 -17.40
CA MET A 305 -25.60 6.76 -16.50
C MET A 305 -24.17 7.02 -16.08
N ARG A 306 -23.91 6.70 -14.82
CA ARG A 306 -22.62 6.80 -14.17
C ARG A 306 -22.16 5.42 -13.72
N VAL A 307 -20.93 5.06 -14.08
CA VAL A 307 -20.27 3.85 -13.61
C VAL A 307 -19.02 4.24 -12.85
N THR A 308 -18.92 3.82 -11.60
CA THR A 308 -17.72 4.04 -10.77
C THR A 308 -16.86 2.79 -10.80
N TYR A 309 -15.58 2.96 -11.10
CA TYR A 309 -14.58 1.89 -11.08
C TYR A 309 -13.51 2.17 -10.03
N VAL A 310 -13.01 1.10 -9.43
CA VAL A 310 -11.73 1.08 -8.74
C VAL A 310 -10.69 0.51 -9.70
N ASN A 311 -9.59 1.23 -9.88
CA ASN A 311 -8.42 0.77 -10.61
C ASN A 311 -7.26 0.62 -9.62
N VAL A 312 -6.68 -0.57 -9.53
CA VAL A 312 -5.41 -0.79 -8.81
C VAL A 312 -4.32 -0.84 -9.85
N VAL A 313 -3.36 0.07 -9.79
CA VAL A 313 -2.26 0.15 -10.75
C VAL A 313 -0.95 -0.14 -10.06
N ALA A 314 -0.15 -1.01 -10.65
CA ALA A 314 1.23 -1.27 -10.28
C ALA A 314 2.17 -0.63 -11.31
N MET A 315 3.15 0.15 -10.85
CA MET A 315 4.14 0.81 -11.70
C MET A 315 5.53 0.77 -11.06
N VAL A 316 6.56 0.69 -11.89
CA VAL A 316 7.96 0.80 -11.49
C VAL A 316 8.40 2.23 -11.72
N VAL A 317 8.84 2.90 -10.65
CA VAL A 317 9.32 4.27 -10.67
C VAL A 317 10.85 4.26 -10.52
N PRO A 318 11.61 4.61 -11.57
CA PRO A 318 13.07 4.58 -11.54
C PRO A 318 13.70 5.58 -10.56
N PRO A 319 14.97 5.35 -10.14
CA PRO A 319 15.72 6.33 -9.37
C PRO A 319 15.96 7.61 -10.17
N ALA A 320 16.05 8.73 -9.46
CA ALA A 320 16.35 10.04 -10.05
C ALA A 320 17.67 9.99 -10.83
N GLY A 321 17.77 10.75 -11.92
CA GLY A 321 18.96 10.81 -12.78
C GLY A 321 19.12 9.64 -13.77
N SER A 322 18.26 8.62 -13.73
CA SER A 322 18.34 7.48 -14.66
C SER A 322 17.90 7.78 -16.10
N ASN A 323 17.24 8.91 -16.35
CA ASN A 323 16.55 9.25 -17.62
C ASN A 323 15.51 8.21 -18.08
N ALA A 324 15.19 7.21 -17.27
CA ALA A 324 14.21 6.18 -17.58
C ALA A 324 12.78 6.66 -17.33
N GLN A 325 11.84 6.17 -18.13
CA GLN A 325 10.41 6.40 -17.94
C GLN A 325 9.87 5.55 -16.78
N ILE A 326 8.79 6.01 -16.16
CA ILE A 326 7.97 5.20 -15.26
C ILE A 326 7.30 4.11 -16.09
N VAL A 327 7.32 2.87 -15.60
CA VAL A 327 6.79 1.71 -16.34
C VAL A 327 5.57 1.15 -15.60
N PRO A 328 4.34 1.35 -16.09
CA PRO A 328 3.18 0.63 -15.60
C PRO A 328 3.32 -0.86 -15.92
N VAL A 329 3.25 -1.70 -14.89
CA VAL A 329 3.54 -3.14 -14.97
C VAL A 329 2.33 -4.02 -14.69
N GLY A 330 1.24 -3.46 -14.15
CA GLY A 330 0.03 -4.23 -13.93
C GLY A 330 -1.15 -3.36 -13.55
N ALA A 331 -2.34 -3.91 -13.74
CA ALA A 331 -3.56 -3.27 -13.29
C ALA A 331 -4.67 -4.27 -12.94
N GLU A 332 -5.57 -3.85 -12.07
CA GLU A 332 -6.91 -4.40 -11.89
C GLU A 332 -7.90 -3.27 -12.10
N ARG A 333 -9.01 -3.54 -12.79
CA ARG A 333 -10.08 -2.56 -13.03
C ARG A 333 -11.42 -3.24 -12.87
N GLN A 334 -12.22 -2.75 -11.93
CA GLN A 334 -13.50 -3.35 -11.59
C GLN A 334 -14.57 -2.25 -11.45
N PRO A 335 -15.71 -2.34 -12.17
CA PRO A 335 -16.86 -1.50 -11.84
C PRO A 335 -17.35 -1.89 -10.45
N ILE A 336 -17.59 -0.92 -9.58
CA ILE A 336 -18.06 -1.16 -8.20
C ILE A 336 -19.46 -0.58 -7.97
N LYS A 337 -19.95 0.28 -8.87
CA LYS A 337 -21.24 0.94 -8.76
C LYS A 337 -21.74 1.37 -10.13
N VAL A 338 -23.04 1.20 -10.40
CA VAL A 338 -23.72 1.67 -11.61
C VAL A 338 -25.00 2.37 -11.21
N GLU A 339 -25.20 3.59 -11.71
CA GLU A 339 -26.33 4.44 -11.34
C GLU A 339 -26.88 5.17 -12.56
N ALA A 340 -28.20 5.25 -12.66
CA ALA A 340 -28.87 6.19 -13.56
C ALA A 340 -29.02 7.54 -12.84
N LEU A 341 -28.86 8.65 -13.57
CA LEU A 341 -28.91 10.01 -13.04
C LEU A 341 -30.15 10.77 -13.50
#